data_AF-A0A963SX76-F1
#
_entry.id   AF-A0A963SX76-F1
#
_cell.length_a   1.000
_cell.length_b   1.000
_cell.length_c   1.000
_cell.angle_alpha   90.00
_cell.angle_beta   90.00
_cell.angle_gamma   90.00
#
_symmetry.space_group_name_H-M   'P 1'
#
loop_
_entity.id
_entity.type
_entity.pdbx_description
1 polymer ?
#
loop_
_entity_poly.entity_id
_entity_poly.type
_entity_poly.pdbx_seq_one_letter_code
_entity_poly.pdbx_strand_id
1 'polypeptide(L)'
;MTTRKKPYYPAILVGLAMLAGVAGCTKIPAPDLAIGTEVERASYPALLPEDALPKDTAFDFNSAAVVANLEARAAALRARAAVLLLSAP
;
A
#
# COMPACT_ATOMS: atom_id res chain seq x y z
N MET A 1 -32.67 20.92 42.58
CA MET A 1 -32.01 19.84 41.81
C MET A 1 -31.58 20.39 40.47
N THR A 2 -30.32 20.82 40.33
CA THR A 2 -29.76 21.35 39.08
C THR A 2 -28.81 20.31 38.47
N THR A 3 -29.21 19.69 37.37
CA THR A 3 -28.43 18.67 36.66
C THR A 3 -27.32 19.33 35.85
N ARG A 4 -26.07 19.20 36.32
CA ARG A 4 -24.86 19.62 35.59
C ARG A 4 -24.69 18.71 34.36
N LYS A 5 -24.99 19.20 33.15
CA LYS A 5 -24.65 18.48 31.91
C LYS A 5 -23.12 18.45 31.79
N LYS A 6 -22.51 17.27 31.90
CA LYS A 6 -21.06 17.09 31.72
C LYS A 6 -20.69 17.48 30.28
N PRO A 7 -19.67 18.33 30.07
CA PRO A 7 -19.28 18.78 28.73
C PRO A 7 -18.78 17.58 27.92
N TYR A 8 -19.48 17.27 26.82
CA TYR A 8 -19.13 16.20 25.87
C TYR A 8 -17.98 16.58 24.92
N TYR A 9 -17.42 17.79 25.06
CA TYR A 9 -16.32 18.31 24.27
C TYR A 9 -15.06 17.43 24.18
N PRO A 10 -14.59 16.75 25.25
CA PRO A 10 -13.41 15.89 25.13
C PRO A 10 -13.70 14.62 24.32
N ALA A 11 -14.93 14.10 24.38
CA ALA A 11 -15.33 12.92 23.62
C ALA A 11 -15.41 13.21 22.12
N ILE A 12 -15.85 14.41 21.74
CA ILE A 12 -15.93 14.84 20.34
C ILE A 12 -14.51 14.99 19.74
N LEU A 13 -13.58 15.60 20.48
CA LEU A 13 -12.19 15.75 20.03
C LEU A 13 -11.49 14.40 19.84
N VAL A 14 -11.70 13.46 20.76
CA VAL A 14 -11.16 12.09 20.65
C VAL A 14 -11.75 11.35 19.45
N GLY A 15 -13.06 11.48 19.23
CA GLY A 15 -13.72 10.88 18.06
C GLY A 15 -13.17 11.43 16.73
N LEU A 16 -12.90 12.74 16.68
CA LEU A 16 -12.38 13.41 15.48
C LEU A 16 -10.92 13.02 15.20
N ALA A 17 -10.11 12.84 16.25
CA ALA A 17 -8.74 12.31 16.15
C ALA A 17 -8.72 10.86 15.64
N MET A 18 -9.64 10.01 16.12
CA MET A 18 -9.77 8.63 15.64
C MET A 18 -10.15 8.56 14.17
N LEU A 19 -11.13 9.36 13.71
CA LEU A 19 -11.52 9.40 12.29
C LEU A 19 -10.35 9.84 11.39
N ALA A 20 -9.56 10.83 11.82
CA ALA A 20 -8.40 11.28 11.08
C ALA A 20 -7.29 10.20 10.99
N GLY A 21 -7.14 9.38 12.03
CA GLY A 21 -6.20 8.26 12.04
C GLY A 21 -6.55 7.16 11.03
N VAL A 22 -7.84 6.83 10.88
CA VAL A 22 -8.29 5.78 9.94
C VAL A 22 -8.08 6.19 8.48
N ALA A 23 -8.18 7.48 8.16
CA ALA A 23 -7.95 7.98 6.79
C ALA A 23 -6.50 7.77 6.30
N GLY A 24 -5.53 7.65 7.21
CA GLY A 24 -4.15 7.30 6.87
C GLY A 24 -3.93 5.82 6.56
N CYS A 25 -4.78 4.94 7.08
CA CYS A 25 -4.67 3.48 6.91
C CYS A 25 -5.25 2.99 5.58
N THR A 26 -6.06 3.79 4.89
CA THR A 26 -6.66 3.44 3.59
C THR A 26 -5.90 4.03 2.41
N LYS A 27 -4.64 4.46 2.61
CA LYS A 27 -3.82 4.96 1.52
C LYS A 27 -3.41 3.80 0.62
N ILE A 28 -4.29 3.45 -0.32
CA ILE A 28 -3.99 2.56 -1.42
C ILE A 28 -2.80 3.20 -2.16
N PRO A 29 -1.65 2.52 -2.27
CA PRO A 29 -0.53 3.06 -3.00
C PRO A 29 -0.99 3.31 -4.43
N ALA A 30 -0.60 4.47 -4.99
CA ALA A 30 -0.88 4.77 -6.38
C ALA A 30 -0.39 3.60 -7.26
N PRO A 31 -1.08 3.30 -8.37
CA PRO A 31 -0.56 2.35 -9.35
C PRO A 31 0.88 2.73 -9.68
N ASP A 32 1.72 1.70 -9.84
CA ASP A 32 3.16 1.84 -10.01
C ASP A 32 3.46 3.02 -10.93
N LEU A 33 4.21 4.02 -10.44
CA LEU A 33 4.56 5.22 -11.21
C LEU A 33 5.36 4.88 -12.48
N ALA A 34 5.82 3.64 -12.61
CA ALA A 34 6.39 3.08 -13.83
C ALA A 34 5.36 2.88 -14.96
N ILE A 35 4.06 2.80 -14.63
CA ILE A 35 2.98 2.65 -15.62
C ILE A 35 2.59 4.05 -16.10
N GLY A 36 3.12 4.45 -17.26
CA GLY A 36 2.80 5.73 -17.87
C GLY A 36 1.30 5.88 -18.20
N THR A 37 0.83 7.12 -18.27
CA THR A 37 -0.58 7.47 -18.58
C THR A 37 -1.08 6.93 -19.92
N GLU A 38 -0.15 6.57 -20.81
CA GLU A 38 -0.44 5.92 -22.09
C GLU A 38 -1.04 4.51 -21.89
N VAL A 39 -0.54 3.75 -20.91
CA VAL A 39 -1.00 2.38 -20.63
C VAL A 39 -2.40 2.39 -20.01
N GLU A 40 -2.71 3.41 -19.20
CA GLU A 40 -4.02 3.58 -18.59
C GLU A 40 -5.12 3.87 -19.63
N ARG A 41 -4.75 4.53 -20.74
CA ARG A 41 -5.68 4.87 -21.83
C ARG A 41 -5.67 3.86 -22.98
N ALA A 42 -4.78 2.87 -22.93
CA ALA A 42 -4.69 1.87 -23.97
C ALA A 42 -5.98 1.03 -24.01
N SER A 43 -6.43 0.69 -25.22
CA SER A 43 -7.52 -0.28 -25.37
C SER A 43 -7.09 -1.62 -24.80
N TYR A 44 -8.01 -2.30 -24.11
CA TYR A 44 -7.75 -3.62 -23.56
C TYR A 44 -7.35 -4.58 -24.69
N PRO A 45 -6.28 -5.39 -24.52
CA PRO A 45 -5.83 -6.28 -25.57
C PRO A 45 -6.89 -7.33 -25.91
N ALA A 46 -6.97 -7.72 -27.18
CA ALA A 46 -7.81 -8.83 -27.59
C ALA A 46 -7.36 -10.12 -26.89
N LEU A 47 -8.31 -10.95 -26.46
CA LEU A 47 -8.02 -12.27 -25.93
C LEU A 47 -7.50 -13.15 -27.07
N LEU A 48 -6.21 -13.52 -27.01
CA LEU A 48 -5.64 -14.50 -27.94
C LEU A 48 -5.90 -15.92 -27.43
N PRO A 49 -6.16 -16.89 -28.32
CA PRO A 49 -6.14 -18.31 -27.98
C PRO A 49 -4.77 -18.72 -27.41
N GLU A 50 -4.74 -19.71 -26.52
CA GLU A 50 -3.49 -20.17 -25.88
C GLU A 50 -2.43 -20.59 -26.92
N ASP A 51 -2.87 -21.21 -28.02
CA ASP A 51 -2.00 -21.67 -29.11
C ASP A 51 -1.31 -20.53 -29.88
N ALA A 52 -1.84 -19.30 -29.75
CA ALA A 52 -1.31 -18.10 -30.37
C ALA A 52 -0.34 -17.33 -29.46
N LEU A 53 -0.17 -17.75 -28.20
CA LEU A 53 0.82 -17.17 -27.30
C LEU A 53 2.23 -17.61 -27.72
N PRO A 54 3.22 -16.71 -27.77
CA PRO A 54 4.60 -17.09 -27.96
C PRO A 54 5.02 -18.00 -26.81
N LYS A 55 5.55 -19.20 -27.11
CA LYS A 55 5.95 -20.19 -26.09
C LYS A 55 7.08 -19.73 -25.18
N ASP A 56 7.68 -18.57 -25.47
CA ASP A 56 8.88 -18.04 -24.83
C ASP A 56 8.65 -16.68 -24.16
N THR A 57 7.41 -16.35 -23.77
CA THR A 57 7.13 -15.16 -22.94
C THR A 57 7.43 -15.38 -21.45
N ALA A 58 8.39 -16.25 -21.12
CA ALA A 58 8.81 -16.44 -19.75
C ALA A 58 9.51 -15.17 -19.26
N PHE A 59 8.78 -14.33 -18.53
CA PHE A 59 9.37 -13.18 -17.85
C PHE A 59 10.37 -13.69 -16.80
N ASP A 60 11.63 -13.28 -16.93
CA ASP A 60 12.67 -13.67 -15.99
C ASP A 60 12.57 -12.85 -14.69
N PHE A 61 11.81 -13.39 -13.74
CA PHE A 61 11.72 -12.86 -12.37
C PHE A 61 13.05 -12.91 -11.62
N ASN A 62 14.05 -13.63 -12.12
CA ASN A 62 15.36 -13.82 -11.51
C ASN A 62 16.42 -12.86 -12.04
N SER A 63 16.02 -11.84 -12.81
CA SER A 63 16.96 -10.79 -13.20
C SER A 63 17.62 -10.16 -11.96
N ALA A 64 18.94 -9.95 -12.02
CA ALA A 64 19.73 -9.44 -10.90
C ALA A 64 19.17 -8.10 -10.34
N ALA A 65 18.57 -7.29 -11.20
CA ALA A 65 17.94 -6.03 -10.82
C ALA A 65 16.68 -6.23 -9.93
N VAL A 66 15.85 -7.23 -10.24
CA VAL A 66 14.66 -7.55 -9.44
C VAL A 66 15.07 -8.09 -8.07
N VAL A 67 16.05 -9.01 -8.03
CA VAL A 67 16.58 -9.56 -6.78
C VAL A 67 17.12 -8.44 -5.88
N ALA A 68 17.97 -7.57 -6.42
CA ALA A 68 18.54 -6.45 -5.67
C ALA A 68 17.47 -5.48 -5.12
N ASN A 69 16.42 -5.21 -5.90
CA ASN A 69 15.31 -4.36 -5.45
C ASN A 69 14.54 -5.00 -4.27
N LEU A 70 14.27 -6.30 -4.37
CA LEU A 70 13.56 -7.04 -3.32
C LEU A 70 14.39 -7.12 -2.03
N GLU A 71 15.70 -7.34 -2.14
CA GLU A 71 16.60 -7.35 -0.98
C GLU A 71 16.62 -6.00 -0.26
N ALA A 72 16.72 -4.89 -1.00
CA ALA A 72 16.69 -3.54 -0.43
C ALA A 72 15.37 -3.26 0.31
N ARG A 73 14.23 -3.65 -0.28
CA ARG A 73 12.90 -3.51 0.35
C ARG A 73 12.78 -4.37 1.61
N ALA A 74 13.27 -5.61 1.55
CA ALA A 74 13.25 -6.53 2.69
C ALA A 74 14.14 -6.02 3.83
N ALA A 75 15.32 -5.45 3.54
CA ALA A 75 16.19 -4.83 4.53
C ALA A 75 15.51 -3.63 5.21
N ALA A 76 14.89 -2.75 4.45
CA ALA A 76 14.14 -1.60 4.99
C ALA A 76 12.97 -2.04 5.89
N LEU A 77 12.25 -3.10 5.50
CA LEU A 77 11.14 -3.63 6.29
C LEU A 77 11.63 -4.23 7.60
N ARG A 78 12.72 -5.01 7.58
CA ARG A 78 13.34 -5.58 8.79
C ARG A 78 13.84 -4.51 9.74
N ALA A 79 14.44 -3.44 9.22
CA ALA A 79 14.88 -2.31 10.05
C ALA A 79 13.69 -1.64 10.77
N ARG A 80 12.58 -1.43 10.07
CA ARG A 80 11.35 -0.89 10.68
C ARG A 80 10.76 -1.85 11.72
N ALA A 81 10.72 -3.14 11.42
CA ALA A 81 10.24 -4.15 12.35
C ALA A 81 11.09 -4.20 13.63
N ALA A 82 12.42 -4.10 13.52
CA ALA A 82 13.31 -4.06 14.67
C ALA A 82 13.03 -2.84 15.57
N VAL A 83 12.79 -1.66 14.99
CA VAL A 83 12.40 -0.46 15.74
C VAL A 83 11.06 -0.69 16.45
N LEU A 84 10.07 -1.25 15.78
CA LEU A 84 8.75 -1.52 16.35
C LEU A 84 8.81 -2.52 17.50
N LEU A 85 9.56 -3.61 17.34
CA LEU A 85 9.78 -4.61 18.38
C LEU A 85 10.50 -4.03 19.60
N LEU A 86 11.43 -3.10 19.38
CA LEU A 86 12.13 -2.42 20.47
C LEU A 86 11.24 -1.37 21.17
N SER A 87 10.23 -0.83 20.47
CA SER A 87 9.28 0.16 20.99
C SER A 87 8.01 -0.43 21.60
N ALA A 88 7.84 -1.76 21.56
CA ALA A 88 6.71 -2.45 22.17
C ALA A 88 6.94 -2.57 23.69
N PRO A 89 5.98 -2.14 24.54
CA PRO A 89 6.09 -2.19 26.00
C PRO A 89 6.04 -3.60 26.58
#